data_AF-A0A938NAE4-F1
#
_entry.id   AF-A0A938NAE4-F1
#
_cell.length_a   1.000
_cell.length_b   1.000
_cell.length_c   1.000
_cell.angle_alpha   90.00
_cell.angle_beta   90.00
_cell.angle_gamma   90.00
#
_symmetry.space_group_name_H-M   'P 1'
#
loop_
_entity.id
_entity.type
_entity.pdbx_description
1 polymer ?
#
loop_
_entity_poly.entity_id
_entity_poly.type
_entity_poly.pdbx_seq_one_letter_code
_entity_poly.pdbx_strand_id
1 'polypeptide(L)' 'MFAAIGQMEIILIVLAILLLFGGRKIPELARGLGSGIREFQQGMRGEAKGDAKGQGQTPAKSGKPDDDAPKDSA' A
#
# COMPACT_ATOMS: atom_id res chain seq x y z
N MET A 1 -2.00 28.23 -17.25
CA MET A 1 -3.11 28.80 -16.45
C MET A 1 -4.29 27.83 -16.21
N PHE A 2 -4.55 26.82 -17.05
CA PHE A 2 -5.71 25.92 -16.88
C PHE A 2 -5.49 24.67 -16.00
N ALA A 3 -4.25 24.24 -15.78
CA ALA A 3 -3.96 23.04 -14.97
C ALA A 3 -4.27 23.22 -13.47
N ALA A 4 -4.20 24.44 -12.96
CA ALA A 4 -4.44 24.74 -11.55
C ALA A 4 -5.92 24.64 -11.16
N ILE A 5 -6.85 24.86 -12.10
CA ILE A 5 -8.28 24.81 -11.83
C ILE A 5 -8.68 23.35 -11.52
N GLY A 6 -8.31 22.40 -12.39
CA GLY A 6 -8.66 20.98 -12.17
C GLY A 6 -8.11 20.37 -10.87
N GLN A 7 -6.89 20.72 -10.44
CA GLN A 7 -6.33 20.19 -9.20
C GLN A 7 -6.98 20.78 -7.94
N MET A 8 -7.33 22.07 -7.95
CA MET A 8 -7.95 22.72 -6.79
C MET A 8 -9.39 22.25 -6.55
N GLU A 9 -10.19 22.03 -7.59
CA GLU A 9 -11.51 21.41 -7.46
C GLU A 9 -11.43 20.02 -6.80
N ILE A 10 -10.49 19.18 -7.25
CA ILE A 10 -10.32 17.83 -6.70
C ILE A 10 -9.94 17.89 -5.22
N ILE A 11 -9.03 18.78 -4.84
CA ILE A 11 -8.62 18.96 -3.45
C ILE A 11 -9.81 19.41 -2.59
N LEU A 12 -10.63 20.35 -3.08
CA LEU A 12 -11.82 20.82 -2.37
C LEU A 12 -12.86 19.71 -2.16
N ILE A 13 -13.10 18.88 -3.19
CA ILE A 13 -14.02 17.74 -3.10
C ILE A 13 -13.50 16.71 -2.08
N VAL A 14 -12.22 16.36 -2.16
CA VAL A 14 -11.58 15.43 -1.21
C VAL A 14 -11.66 15.97 0.21
N LEU A 15 -11.42 17.28 0.40
CA LEU A 15 -11.51 17.93 1.70
C LEU A 15 -12.94 17.91 2.25
N ALA A 16 -13.95 18.19 1.41
CA ALA A 16 -15.36 18.12 1.80
C ALA A 16 -15.76 16.70 2.23
N ILE A 17 -15.34 15.67 1.49
CA ILE A 17 -15.55 14.26 1.85
C ILE A 17 -14.81 13.92 3.16
N LEU A 18 -13.58 14.39 3.34
CA LEU A 18 -12.84 14.20 4.59
C LEU A 18 -13.53 14.86 5.80
N LEU A 19 -14.18 16.01 5.62
CA LEU A 19 -14.93 16.67 6.69
C LEU A 19 -16.22 15.92 7.03
N LEU A 20 -16.94 15.39 6.03
CA LEU A 20 -18.17 14.62 6.22
C LEU A 20 -17.92 13.25 6.87
N PHE A 21 -16.90 12.53 6.39
CA PHE A 21 -16.62 11.16 6.82
C PHE A 21 -15.52 11.07 7.90
N GLY A 22 -14.71 12.12 8.05
CA GLY A 22 -13.53 12.14 8.89
C GLY A 22 -12.33 11.41 8.26
N GLY A 23 -11.12 11.89 8.53
CA GLY A 23 -9.87 11.26 8.02
C GLY A 23 -9.63 9.83 8.49
N ARG A 24 -10.36 9.34 9.51
CA ARG A 24 -10.25 7.96 10.02
C ARG A 24 -11.05 6.92 9.24
N LYS A 25 -12.14 7.32 8.56
CA LYS A 25 -12.98 6.36 7.82
C LYS A 25 -12.40 5.96 6.46
N ILE A 26 -11.68 6.85 5.79
CA ILE A 26 -10.99 6.53 4.52
C ILE A 26 -10.00 5.35 4.66
N PRO A 27 -9.07 5.32 5.64
CA PRO A 27 -8.14 4.20 5.80
C PRO A 27 -8.82 2.92 6.29
N GLU A 28 -9.90 3.03 7.05
CA GLU A 28 -10.70 1.88 7.51
C GLU A 28 -11.42 1.21 6.33
N LEU A 29 -12.06 2.01 5.47
CA LEU A 29 -12.70 1.54 4.23
C LEU A 29 -11.67 0.98 3.24
N ALA A 30 -10.52 1.64 3.08
CA ALA A 30 -9.45 1.16 2.19
C ALA A 30 -8.87 -0.19 2.64
N ARG A 31 -8.72 -0.40 3.97
CA ARG A 31 -8.29 -1.69 4.52
C ARG A 31 -9.32 -2.79 4.27
N GLY A 32 -10.60 -2.52 4.52
CA GLY A 32 -11.68 -3.50 4.29
C GLY A 32 -11.91 -3.82 2.81
N LEU A 33 -11.88 -2.81 1.93
CA LEU A 33 -11.94 -3.01 0.47
C LEU A 33 -10.71 -3.75 -0.04
N GLY A 34 -9.51 -3.42 0.47
CA GLY A 34 -8.26 -4.04 0.05
C GLY A 34 -8.19 -5.53 0.40
N SER A 35 -8.66 -5.93 1.59
CA SER A 35 -8.76 -7.35 1.97
C SER A 35 -9.80 -8.07 1.11
N GLY A 36 -10.99 -7.49 0.93
CA GLY A 36 -12.05 -8.08 0.11
C GLY A 36 -11.65 -8.26 -1.36
N ILE A 37 -10.98 -7.28 -1.97
CA ILE A 37 -10.46 -7.40 -3.35
C ILE A 37 -9.36 -8.48 -3.43
N ARG A 38 -8.51 -8.59 -2.39
CA ARG A 38 -7.45 -9.61 -2.34
C ARG A 38 -8.02 -11.02 -2.23
N GLU A 39 -9.02 -11.22 -1.37
CA GLU A 39 -9.73 -12.49 -1.21
C GLU A 39 -10.52 -12.85 -2.47
N PHE A 40 -11.19 -11.86 -3.09
CA PHE A 40 -11.88 -12.02 -4.36
C PHE A 40 -10.94 -12.46 -5.49
N GLN A 41 -9.78 -11.78 -5.63
CA GLN A 41 -8.76 -12.17 -6.59
C GLN A 41 -8.14 -13.54 -6.30
N GLN A 42 -7.98 -13.91 -5.03
CA GLN A 42 -7.49 -15.25 -4.65
C GLN A 42 -8.51 -16.33 -4.99
N GLY A 43 -9.80 -16.11 -4.74
CA GLY A 43 -10.88 -17.02 -5.11
C GLY A 43 -10.98 -17.21 -6.62
N MET A 44 -10.92 -16.12 -7.39
CA MET A 44 -10.91 -16.17 -8.86
C MET A 44 -9.65 -16.83 -9.44
N ARG A 45 -8.49 -16.70 -8.77
CA ARG A 45 -7.23 -17.35 -9.18
C ARG A 45 -7.14 -18.81 -8.74
N GLY A 46 -7.86 -19.21 -7.69
CA GLY A 46 -7.90 -20.59 -7.19
C GLY A 46 -8.47 -21.60 -8.20
N GLU A 47 -9.28 -21.15 -9.16
CA GLU A 47 -9.72 -21.96 -10.30
C GLU A 47 -8.66 -22.06 -11.43
N ALA A 48 -7.60 -21.25 -11.38
CA ALA A 48 -6.55 -21.16 -12.38
C ALA A 48 -5.14 -21.37 -11.76
N LYS A 49 -4.85 -22.63 -11.42
CA LYS A 49 -3.54 -23.18 -11.01
C LYS A 49 -3.04 -22.84 -9.60
N GLY A 50 -2.61 -23.91 -8.92
CA GLY A 50 -1.93 -23.88 -7.63
C GLY A 50 -0.62 -23.08 -7.64
N ASP A 51 -0.28 -22.66 -6.41
CA ASP A 51 1.02 -22.13 -5.98
C ASP A 51 1.55 -20.87 -6.68
N ALA A 52 1.28 -19.71 -6.08
CA ALA A 52 2.19 -18.57 -6.19
C ALA A 52 2.09 -17.62 -4.97
N LYS A 53 3.14 -17.64 -4.16
CA LYS A 53 3.61 -16.63 -3.18
C LYS A 53 2.85 -15.31 -3.08
N GLY A 54 2.60 -14.86 -1.85
CA GLY A 54 2.20 -13.48 -1.54
C GLY A 54 2.93 -12.91 -0.33
N GLN A 55 4.12 -12.35 -0.56
CA GLN A 55 4.79 -11.39 0.31
C GLN A 55 3.85 -10.22 0.66
N GLY A 56 4.06 -9.63 1.85
CA GLY A 56 3.39 -8.39 2.24
C GLY A 56 3.39 -8.08 3.74
N GLN A 57 4.43 -8.46 4.49
CA GLN A 57 4.77 -7.80 5.74
C GLN A 57 6.02 -6.94 5.50
N THR A 58 5.77 -5.64 5.34
CA THR A 58 6.58 -4.50 5.81
C THR A 58 8.05 -4.38 5.38
N PRO A 59 8.39 -3.42 4.50
CA PRO A 59 9.74 -2.86 4.43
C PRO A 59 9.77 -1.49 5.13
N ALA A 60 10.15 -1.45 6.41
CA ALA A 60 10.70 -0.25 7.03
C ALA A 60 11.30 -0.58 8.41
N LYS A 61 12.58 -0.94 8.44
CA LYS A 61 13.57 -0.32 9.34
C LYS A 61 14.99 -0.68 8.89
N SER A 62 15.58 0.32 8.26
CA SER A 62 17.01 0.61 8.10
C SER A 62 17.88 0.17 9.27
N GLY A 63 18.99 -0.51 8.96
CA GLY A 63 20.11 -0.80 9.86
C GLY A 63 21.29 -1.42 9.10
N LYS A 64 21.96 -0.59 8.28
CA LYS A 64 23.37 -0.63 7.84
C LYS A 64 24.07 -2.01 7.63
N PRO A 65 24.39 -2.40 6.38
CA PRO A 65 25.56 -3.25 6.12
C PRO A 65 26.82 -2.41 6.37
N ASP A 66 27.86 -2.97 7.00
CA ASP A 66 29.28 -2.78 6.66
C ASP A 66 30.18 -3.35 7.78
N ASP A 67 31.16 -4.16 7.35
CA ASP A 67 32.42 -4.52 8.01
C ASP A 67 32.49 -5.60 9.11
N ASP A 68 32.26 -6.87 8.72
CA ASP A 68 32.96 -8.03 9.33
C ASP A 68 33.81 -8.70 8.25
N ALA A 69 35.06 -8.25 8.12
CA ALA A 69 36.08 -8.86 7.27
C ALA A 69 36.98 -9.78 8.12
N PRO A 70 36.90 -11.11 7.98
CA PRO A 70 37.95 -11.98 8.50
C PRO A 70 39.09 -12.02 7.49
N LYS A 71 40.15 -11.22 7.75
CA LYS A 71 41.45 -11.38 7.09
C LYS A 71 42.23 -12.48 7.82
N ASP A 72 41.82 -13.73 7.63
CA ASP A 72 42.56 -14.90 8.08
C ASP A 72 43.25 -15.53 6.88
N SER A 73 44.49 -15.11 6.64
CA SER A 73 45.42 -15.79 5.75
C SER A 73 46.82 -15.59 6.34
N ALA A 74 47.22 -16.55 7.18
CA ALA A 74 48.60 -16.81 7.57
C ALA A 74 49.09 -18.04 6.82
#